data_AF-A0A6N7LRB8-F1
#
_entry.id   AF-A0A6N7LRB8-F1
#
_cell.length_a   1.000
_cell.length_b   1.000
_cell.length_c   1.000
_cell.angle_alpha   90.00
_cell.angle_beta   90.00
_cell.angle_gamma   90.00
#
_symmetry.space_group_name_H-M   'P 1'
#
loop_
_entity.id
_entity.type
_entity.pdbx_description
1 polymer ?
#
loop_
_entity_poly.entity_id
_entity_poly.type
_entity_poly.pdbx_seq_one_letter_code
_entity_poly.pdbx_strand_id
1 'polypeptide(L)'
;MRGLIVSLLLVLTAPAMAMSLALAKVERAEEGETEQQVCDRALARMTEELHGSLLSVIAATDAYEQRRLAYRDQGLEESLLDDAYLSQLFSEKPEVKGRRWTGSRCSVRARYEADIDALAVRVPLPMATPAPAANSDNPPPPGVDEKTWELFSSSRDRAELSQVFSTVAALRVQIVEYYAMTGGWPEDLASIGVAPEQLVSKRIKRAYLLKDGLLKFELAGRLAGHSLSTWPTDVGVRGVEWQCTTTVNMGPNNFCEQVE
;
A
#
# COMPACT_ATOMS: atom_id res chain seq x y z
N MET A 1 31.20 -36.54 46.92
CA MET A 1 31.30 -36.05 45.54
C MET A 1 29.95 -35.51 45.12
N ARG A 2 29.85 -34.19 44.90
CA ARG A 2 28.63 -33.48 44.47
C ARG A 2 28.49 -33.63 42.96
N GLY A 3 27.47 -34.35 42.49
CA GLY A 3 27.07 -34.38 41.09
C GLY A 3 26.10 -33.25 40.81
N LEU A 4 26.58 -32.20 40.14
CA LEU A 4 25.77 -31.12 39.58
C LEU A 4 24.96 -31.69 38.41
N ILE A 5 23.63 -31.75 38.56
CA ILE A 5 22.71 -31.97 37.44
C ILE A 5 22.54 -30.63 36.75
N VAL A 6 23.13 -30.50 35.56
CA VAL A 6 22.92 -29.37 34.67
C VAL A 6 21.59 -29.58 33.98
N SER A 7 20.58 -28.79 34.38
CA SER A 7 19.29 -28.71 33.69
C SER A 7 19.50 -28.05 32.33
N LEU A 8 19.36 -28.84 31.26
CA LEU A 8 19.36 -28.37 29.89
C LEU A 8 18.02 -27.66 29.62
N LEU A 9 18.03 -26.32 29.57
CA LEU A 9 16.92 -25.52 29.07
C LEU A 9 16.85 -25.68 27.55
N LEU A 10 15.90 -26.50 27.08
CA LEU A 10 15.47 -26.53 25.69
C LEU A 10 14.78 -25.20 25.37
N VAL A 11 15.50 -24.30 24.73
CA VAL A 11 14.91 -23.16 24.01
C VAL A 11 14.17 -23.74 22.82
N LEU A 12 12.84 -23.81 22.91
CA LEU A 12 11.94 -24.03 21.78
C LEU A 12 12.04 -22.82 20.85
N THR A 13 13.00 -22.84 19.92
CA THR A 13 12.93 -21.96 18.75
C THR A 13 11.79 -22.48 17.88
N ALA A 14 10.72 -21.68 17.74
CA ALA A 14 9.67 -21.95 16.76
C ALA A 14 10.32 -22.16 15.38
N PRO A 15 9.87 -23.15 14.59
CA PRO A 15 10.39 -23.33 13.25
C PRO A 15 9.96 -22.12 12.42
N ALA A 16 10.92 -21.31 11.97
CA ALA A 16 10.66 -20.29 10.96
C ALA A 16 9.98 -20.97 9.77
N MET A 17 8.74 -20.58 9.46
CA MET A 17 8.05 -21.10 8.30
C MET A 17 8.66 -20.47 7.04
N ALA A 18 9.72 -21.10 6.54
CA ALA A 18 10.31 -20.77 5.25
C ALA A 18 9.33 -21.20 4.16
N MET A 19 8.75 -20.22 3.48
CA MET A 19 7.87 -20.44 2.34
C MET A 19 8.67 -20.32 1.05
N SER A 20 8.46 -21.25 0.13
CA SER A 20 8.99 -21.18 -1.24
C SER A 20 7.84 -21.12 -2.24
N LEU A 21 7.80 -20.09 -3.08
CA LEU A 21 6.83 -19.94 -4.16
C LEU A 21 7.52 -20.07 -5.52
N ALA A 22 6.98 -20.92 -6.38
CA ALA A 22 7.36 -20.98 -7.79
C ALA A 22 6.33 -20.21 -8.61
N LEU A 23 6.79 -19.23 -9.38
CA LEU A 23 5.94 -18.29 -10.11
C LEU A 23 6.23 -18.38 -11.61
N ALA A 24 5.17 -18.26 -12.42
CA ALA A 24 5.27 -18.18 -13.86
C ALA A 24 4.24 -17.19 -14.41
N LYS A 25 4.67 -16.31 -15.31
CA LYS A 25 3.82 -15.29 -15.92
C LYS A 25 4.09 -15.22 -17.42
N VAL A 26 3.04 -14.99 -18.18
CA VAL A 26 3.12 -14.85 -19.64
C VAL A 26 2.38 -13.58 -20.04
N GLU A 27 3.06 -12.70 -20.75
CA GLU A 27 2.48 -11.51 -21.36
C GLU A 27 2.62 -11.57 -22.87
N ARG A 28 1.64 -10.99 -23.56
CA ARG A 28 1.63 -10.88 -25.02
C ARG A 28 2.04 -9.46 -25.41
N ALA A 29 2.77 -9.36 -26.52
CA ALA A 29 3.14 -8.11 -27.15
C ALA A 29 1.92 -7.47 -27.84
N GLU A 30 1.78 -6.18 -27.64
CA GLU A 30 0.94 -5.30 -28.43
C GLU A 30 1.72 -4.74 -29.63
N GLU A 31 1.04 -4.03 -30.52
CA GLU A 31 1.65 -3.50 -31.74
C GLU A 31 2.76 -2.49 -31.41
N GLY A 32 3.97 -2.74 -31.92
CA GLY A 32 5.13 -1.88 -31.70
C GLY A 32 5.90 -2.12 -30.39
N GLU A 33 5.48 -3.07 -29.56
CA GLU A 33 6.20 -3.39 -28.32
C GLU A 33 7.43 -4.27 -28.55
N THR A 34 8.50 -3.96 -27.82
CA THR A 34 9.75 -4.73 -27.81
C THR A 34 9.68 -5.91 -26.86
N GLU A 35 10.50 -6.94 -27.10
CA GLU A 35 10.66 -8.08 -26.18
C GLU A 35 10.90 -7.64 -24.74
N GLN A 36 11.80 -6.67 -24.55
CA GLN A 36 12.17 -6.16 -23.23
C GLN A 36 10.96 -5.57 -22.49
N GLN A 37 10.16 -4.73 -23.16
CA GLN A 37 8.97 -4.13 -22.56
C GLN A 37 7.94 -5.18 -22.11
N VAL A 38 7.71 -6.20 -22.93
CA VAL A 38 6.75 -7.26 -22.64
C VAL A 38 7.26 -8.15 -21.50
N CYS A 39 8.55 -8.45 -21.46
CA CYS A 39 9.15 -9.24 -20.38
C CYS A 39 9.19 -8.48 -19.05
N ASP A 40 9.47 -7.19 -19.07
CA ASP A 40 9.46 -6.35 -17.87
C ASP A 40 8.03 -6.18 -17.33
N ARG A 41 7.02 -6.02 -18.22
CA ARG A 41 5.61 -6.06 -17.83
C ARG A 41 5.22 -7.41 -17.20
N ALA A 42 5.67 -8.52 -17.78
CA ALA A 42 5.42 -9.86 -17.23
C ALA A 42 6.02 -10.03 -15.83
N LEU A 43 7.24 -9.52 -15.62
CA LEU A 43 7.89 -9.56 -14.32
C LEU A 43 7.19 -8.64 -13.30
N ALA A 44 6.77 -7.44 -13.72
CA ALA A 44 6.04 -6.51 -12.86
C ALA A 44 4.72 -7.14 -12.35
N ARG A 45 3.90 -7.69 -13.26
CA ARG A 45 2.64 -8.35 -12.89
C ARG A 45 2.84 -9.60 -12.03
N MET A 46 3.89 -10.37 -12.30
CA MET A 46 4.26 -11.50 -11.43
C MET A 46 4.60 -11.04 -10.00
N THR A 47 5.30 -9.91 -9.89
CA THR A 47 5.73 -9.35 -8.60
C THR A 47 4.52 -8.83 -7.81
N GLU A 48 3.58 -8.17 -8.47
CA GLU A 48 2.31 -7.74 -7.89
C GLU A 48 1.49 -8.93 -7.34
N GLU A 49 1.35 -10.00 -8.13
CA GLU A 49 0.67 -11.24 -7.69
C GLU A 49 1.38 -11.92 -6.52
N LEU A 50 2.72 -11.86 -6.48
CA LEU A 50 3.51 -12.34 -5.35
C LEU A 50 3.16 -11.53 -4.09
N HIS A 51 3.13 -10.20 -4.17
CA HIS A 51 2.83 -9.34 -3.00
C HIS A 51 1.44 -9.62 -2.43
N GLY A 52 0.41 -9.75 -3.29
CA GLY A 52 -0.92 -10.12 -2.85
C GLY A 52 -0.97 -11.52 -2.21
N SER A 53 -0.24 -12.48 -2.79
CA SER A 53 -0.14 -13.84 -2.22
C SER A 53 0.57 -13.83 -0.86
N LEU A 54 1.66 -13.07 -0.72
CA LEU A 54 2.39 -12.93 0.54
C LEU A 54 1.53 -12.30 1.62
N LEU A 55 0.81 -11.22 1.30
CA LEU A 55 -0.12 -10.60 2.24
C LEU A 55 -1.17 -11.61 2.73
N SER A 56 -1.75 -12.42 1.83
CA SER A 56 -2.73 -13.44 2.21
C SER A 56 -2.14 -14.49 3.17
N VAL A 57 -0.90 -14.94 2.96
CA VAL A 57 -0.24 -15.90 3.86
C VAL A 57 0.12 -15.23 5.19
N ILE A 58 0.61 -13.99 5.17
CA ILE A 58 0.89 -13.20 6.37
C ILE A 58 -0.40 -12.99 7.18
N ALA A 59 -1.52 -12.70 6.53
CA ALA A 59 -2.81 -12.50 7.17
C ALA A 59 -3.33 -13.74 7.94
N ALA A 60 -2.84 -14.93 7.58
CA ALA A 60 -3.14 -16.17 8.29
C ALA A 60 -2.28 -16.41 9.55
N THR A 61 -1.33 -15.51 9.88
CA THR A 61 -0.46 -15.64 11.05
C THR A 61 -1.02 -14.96 12.30
N ASP A 62 -0.68 -15.50 13.48
CA ASP A 62 -1.04 -14.88 14.76
C ASP A 62 -0.45 -13.47 14.92
N ALA A 63 0.74 -13.23 14.35
CA ALA A 63 1.41 -11.93 14.41
C ALA A 63 0.65 -10.85 13.64
N TYR A 64 0.03 -11.19 12.50
CA TYR A 64 -0.86 -10.29 11.78
C TYR A 64 -2.14 -10.04 12.58
N GLU A 65 -2.76 -11.09 13.12
CA GLU A 65 -4.00 -10.94 13.91
C GLU A 65 -3.80 -10.02 15.11
N GLN A 66 -2.67 -10.14 15.82
CA GLN A 66 -2.32 -9.23 16.92
C GLN A 66 -2.28 -7.76 16.48
N ARG A 67 -1.74 -7.47 15.29
CA ARG A 67 -1.70 -6.10 14.75
C ARG A 67 -3.07 -5.64 14.29
N ARG A 68 -3.85 -6.50 13.66
CA ARG A 68 -5.22 -6.19 13.24
C ARG A 68 -6.07 -5.79 14.44
N LEU A 69 -5.98 -6.54 15.54
CA LEU A 69 -6.66 -6.21 16.78
C LEU A 69 -6.17 -4.86 17.36
N ALA A 70 -4.85 -4.63 17.39
CA ALA A 70 -4.30 -3.36 17.88
C ALA A 70 -4.69 -2.14 17.03
N TYR A 71 -4.76 -2.29 15.71
CA TYR A 71 -5.24 -1.25 14.79
C TYR A 71 -6.73 -0.96 15.03
N ARG A 72 -7.55 -2.01 15.13
CA ARG A 72 -8.99 -1.90 15.41
C ARG A 72 -9.24 -1.22 16.76
N ASP A 73 -8.49 -1.57 17.80
CA ASP A 73 -8.62 -0.97 19.13
C ASP A 73 -8.28 0.53 19.13
N GLN A 74 -7.53 1.00 18.13
CA GLN A 74 -7.24 2.42 17.89
C GLN A 74 -8.17 3.09 16.87
N GLY A 75 -9.21 2.38 16.40
CA GLY A 75 -10.13 2.86 15.38
C GLY A 75 -9.43 3.17 14.05
N LEU A 76 -8.37 2.43 13.72
CA LEU A 76 -7.71 2.44 12.42
C LEU A 76 -8.41 1.42 11.50
N GLU A 77 -8.55 1.78 10.23
CA GLU A 77 -9.11 0.88 9.21
C GLU A 77 -8.18 -0.31 8.95
N GLU A 78 -8.73 -1.49 8.69
CA GLU A 78 -7.95 -2.69 8.35
C GLU A 78 -7.12 -2.49 7.08
N SER A 79 -7.66 -1.73 6.10
CA SER A 79 -6.92 -1.37 4.89
C SER A 79 -5.63 -0.59 5.16
N LEU A 80 -5.50 0.12 6.29
CA LEU A 80 -4.25 0.78 6.66
C LEU A 80 -3.17 -0.25 7.03
N LEU A 81 -3.56 -1.34 7.70
CA LEU A 81 -2.65 -2.44 8.01
C LEU A 81 -2.20 -3.15 6.74
N ASP A 82 -3.14 -3.43 5.83
CA ASP A 82 -2.83 -4.07 4.54
C ASP A 82 -1.88 -3.22 3.70
N ASP A 83 -2.14 -1.91 3.57
CA ASP A 83 -1.24 -1.00 2.85
C ASP A 83 0.13 -0.90 3.52
N ALA A 84 0.19 -0.93 4.85
CA ALA A 84 1.47 -0.98 5.57
C ALA A 84 2.25 -2.26 5.23
N TYR A 85 1.61 -3.42 5.17
CA TYR A 85 2.27 -4.65 4.74
C TYR A 85 2.67 -4.62 3.27
N LEU A 86 1.78 -4.21 2.36
CA LEU A 86 2.09 -4.10 0.93
C LEU A 86 3.28 -3.16 0.69
N SER A 87 3.34 -2.03 1.40
CA SER A 87 4.48 -1.13 1.33
C SER A 87 5.79 -1.79 1.76
N GLN A 88 5.77 -2.66 2.78
CA GLN A 88 6.94 -3.44 3.20
C GLN A 88 7.32 -4.51 2.18
N LEU A 89 6.34 -5.09 1.51
CA LEU A 89 6.51 -6.13 0.52
C LEU A 89 7.03 -5.62 -0.83
N PHE A 90 6.96 -4.32 -1.15
CA PHE A 90 7.55 -3.78 -2.39
C PHE A 90 9.04 -4.11 -2.56
N SER A 91 9.77 -4.18 -1.45
CA SER A 91 11.18 -4.59 -1.45
C SER A 91 11.41 -6.07 -1.77
N GLU A 92 10.36 -6.90 -1.66
CA GLU A 92 10.40 -8.33 -1.95
C GLU A 92 10.28 -8.58 -3.46
N LYS A 93 11.33 -9.17 -4.04
CA LYS A 93 11.40 -9.44 -5.48
C LYS A 93 11.69 -10.93 -5.72
N PRO A 94 10.97 -11.59 -6.63
CA PRO A 94 11.26 -12.99 -6.93
C PRO A 94 12.56 -13.11 -7.73
N GLU A 95 13.33 -14.15 -7.48
CA GLU A 95 14.54 -14.46 -8.22
C GLU A 95 14.18 -15.09 -9.57
N VAL A 96 14.49 -14.39 -10.66
CA VAL A 96 14.16 -14.85 -12.01
C VAL A 96 15.04 -16.05 -12.40
N LYS A 97 14.39 -17.21 -12.58
CA LYS A 97 15.05 -18.46 -13.00
C LYS A 97 15.09 -18.64 -14.52
N GLY A 98 14.21 -17.96 -15.25
CA GLY A 98 14.22 -18.02 -16.70
C GLY A 98 13.32 -16.97 -17.35
N ARG A 99 13.75 -16.50 -18.53
CA ARG A 99 12.98 -15.64 -19.42
C ARG A 99 13.02 -16.25 -20.81
N ARG A 100 11.88 -16.31 -21.49
CA ARG A 100 11.79 -16.84 -22.84
C ARG A 100 10.79 -16.05 -23.67
N TRP A 101 11.29 -15.53 -24.78
CA TRP A 101 10.50 -14.89 -25.82
C TRP A 101 10.11 -15.89 -26.92
N THR A 102 8.88 -15.76 -27.42
CA THR A 102 8.36 -16.52 -28.56
C THR A 102 7.58 -15.63 -29.50
N GLY A 103 8.28 -14.75 -30.22
CA GLY A 103 7.79 -13.92 -31.34
C GLY A 103 6.83 -12.80 -30.96
N SER A 104 5.85 -13.07 -30.10
CA SER A 104 4.84 -12.12 -29.61
C SER A 104 4.47 -12.35 -28.14
N ARG A 105 5.20 -13.22 -27.43
CA ARG A 105 4.91 -13.55 -26.03
C ARG A 105 6.21 -13.63 -25.25
N CYS A 106 6.24 -13.02 -24.07
CA CYS A 106 7.29 -13.27 -23.09
C CYS A 106 6.76 -14.16 -21.97
N SER A 107 7.52 -15.20 -21.64
CA SER A 107 7.28 -16.05 -20.48
C SER A 107 8.42 -15.86 -19.47
N VAL A 108 8.06 -15.55 -18.23
CA VAL A 108 8.99 -15.38 -17.11
C VAL A 108 8.71 -16.48 -16.09
N ARG A 109 9.77 -17.07 -15.54
CA ARG A 109 9.72 -18.01 -14.42
C ARG A 109 10.60 -17.49 -13.31
N ALA A 110 10.09 -17.50 -12.09
CA ALA A 110 10.83 -17.03 -10.93
C ALA A 110 10.55 -17.91 -9.71
N ARG A 111 11.39 -17.75 -8.68
CA ARG A 111 11.21 -18.39 -7.39
C ARG A 111 11.37 -17.34 -6.30
N TYR A 112 10.57 -17.43 -5.25
CA TYR A 112 10.67 -16.57 -4.09
C TYR A 112 10.77 -17.43 -2.83
N GLU A 113 11.65 -17.03 -1.92
CA GLU A 113 11.83 -17.69 -0.63
C GLU A 113 11.88 -16.62 0.46
N ALA A 114 11.07 -16.78 1.51
CA ALA A 114 11.09 -15.91 2.66
C ALA A 114 10.62 -16.60 3.94
N ASP A 115 11.03 -16.03 5.06
CA ASP A 115 10.52 -16.35 6.39
C ASP A 115 9.23 -15.55 6.63
N ILE A 116 8.09 -16.26 6.62
CA ILE A 116 6.78 -15.61 6.79
C ILE A 116 6.63 -14.99 8.17
N ASP A 117 7.19 -15.60 9.22
CA ASP A 117 7.08 -15.08 10.57
C ASP A 117 7.86 -13.77 10.69
N ALA A 118 9.03 -13.71 10.05
CA ALA A 118 9.81 -12.47 9.95
C ALA A 118 9.07 -11.39 9.16
N LEU A 119 8.39 -11.73 8.06
CA LEU A 119 7.56 -10.79 7.29
C LEU A 119 6.37 -10.27 8.12
N ALA A 120 5.70 -11.16 8.85
CA ALA A 120 4.52 -10.84 9.63
C ALA A 120 4.83 -9.85 10.76
N VAL A 121 6.06 -9.78 11.26
CA VAL A 121 6.42 -8.84 12.33
C VAL A 121 6.92 -7.48 11.85
N ARG A 122 7.12 -7.27 10.54
CA ARG A 122 7.75 -6.04 9.98
C ARG A 122 6.94 -4.77 10.18
N VAL A 123 5.61 -4.84 10.09
CA VAL A 123 4.76 -3.69 10.39
C VAL A 123 4.76 -3.48 11.91
N PRO A 124 5.09 -2.30 12.44
CA PRO A 124 5.06 -2.07 13.89
C PRO A 124 3.62 -2.02 14.41
N LEU A 125 3.45 -2.33 15.70
CA LEU A 125 2.18 -2.03 16.37
C LEU A 125 1.98 -0.51 16.43
N PRO A 126 0.74 -0.02 16.26
CA PRO A 126 0.49 1.41 16.24
C PRO A 126 0.72 1.98 17.65
N MET A 127 1.50 3.07 17.75
CA MET A 127 1.66 3.81 19.00
C MET A 127 0.43 4.72 19.21
N ALA A 128 -0.17 4.71 20.40
CA ALA A 128 -1.33 5.58 20.73
C ALA A 128 -0.96 7.05 20.46
N THR A 129 -1.69 7.88 19.71
CA THR A 129 -3.14 8.25 19.64
C THR A 129 -3.32 9.08 18.32
N PRO A 130 -4.48 9.66 17.88
CA PRO A 130 -5.89 9.56 18.30
C PRO A 130 -7.00 9.60 17.18
N ALA A 131 -8.24 9.72 17.68
CA ALA A 131 -9.46 10.41 17.18
C ALA A 131 -10.54 9.60 16.40
N PRO A 132 -11.78 9.49 16.93
CA PRO A 132 -12.90 8.85 16.24
C PRO A 132 -13.37 9.67 15.02
N ALA A 133 -13.75 8.97 13.96
CA ALA A 133 -14.45 9.55 12.81
C ALA A 133 -15.91 9.86 13.14
N ALA A 134 -16.43 10.94 12.57
CA ALA A 134 -17.85 11.21 12.45
C ALA A 134 -18.35 10.65 11.12
N ASN A 135 -19.35 9.77 11.14
CA ASN A 135 -20.02 9.29 9.94
C ASN A 135 -20.88 10.41 9.35
N SER A 136 -20.86 10.59 8.02
CA SER A 136 -21.82 11.46 7.33
C SER A 136 -22.73 10.65 6.41
N ASP A 137 -23.97 10.41 6.82
CA ASP A 137 -25.03 9.99 5.91
C ASP A 137 -25.62 11.25 5.25
N ASN A 138 -25.63 11.29 3.91
CA ASN A 138 -26.12 12.44 3.16
C ASN A 138 -27.17 12.02 2.10
N PRO A 139 -28.43 11.77 2.54
CA PRO A 139 -29.49 11.26 1.68
C PRO A 139 -29.95 12.28 0.61
N PRO A 140 -30.61 11.82 -0.47
CA PRO A 140 -31.16 12.69 -1.51
C PRO A 140 -32.22 13.64 -0.92
N PRO A 141 -32.24 14.92 -1.32
CA PRO A 141 -33.29 15.84 -0.93
C PRO A 141 -34.64 15.45 -1.57
N PRO A 142 -35.78 15.77 -0.93
CA PRO A 142 -37.10 15.45 -1.46
C PRO A 142 -37.31 16.01 -2.86
N GLY A 143 -37.75 15.15 -3.80
CA GLY A 143 -38.06 15.54 -5.19
C GLY A 143 -36.91 15.45 -6.17
N VAL A 144 -35.72 14.98 -5.76
CA VAL A 144 -34.60 14.64 -6.66
C VAL A 144 -34.55 13.13 -6.82
N ASP A 145 -34.50 12.64 -8.07
CA ASP A 145 -34.34 11.22 -8.33
C ASP A 145 -32.93 10.73 -7.94
N GLU A 146 -32.84 9.45 -7.55
CA GLU A 146 -31.61 8.85 -7.02
C GLU A 146 -30.43 8.95 -7.99
N LYS A 147 -30.67 8.76 -9.29
CA LYS A 147 -29.62 8.81 -10.32
C LYS A 147 -29.06 10.21 -10.50
N THR A 148 -29.93 11.23 -10.50
CA THR A 148 -29.50 12.63 -10.53
C THR A 148 -28.73 12.96 -9.26
N TRP A 149 -29.20 12.55 -8.09
CA TRP A 149 -28.49 12.75 -6.83
C TRP A 149 -27.12 12.08 -6.82
N GLU A 150 -26.99 10.86 -7.34
CA GLU A 150 -25.74 10.11 -7.45
C GLU A 150 -24.71 10.88 -8.31
N LEU A 151 -25.10 11.37 -9.48
CA LEU A 151 -24.22 12.16 -10.36
C LEU A 151 -23.79 13.50 -9.72
N PHE A 152 -24.71 14.17 -9.01
CA PHE A 152 -24.35 15.38 -8.25
C PHE A 152 -23.44 15.07 -7.06
N SER A 153 -23.70 13.97 -6.34
CA SER A 153 -22.92 13.55 -5.18
C SER A 153 -21.49 13.19 -5.58
N SER A 154 -21.29 12.37 -6.60
CA SER A 154 -19.98 12.01 -7.17
C SER A 154 -19.21 13.23 -7.68
N SER A 155 -19.87 14.18 -8.35
CA SER A 155 -19.20 15.43 -8.78
C SER A 155 -18.73 16.27 -7.58
N ARG A 156 -19.51 16.31 -6.50
CA ARG A 156 -19.14 17.00 -5.26
C ARG A 156 -18.04 16.27 -4.51
N ASP A 157 -18.10 14.95 -4.43
CA ASP A 157 -17.10 14.11 -3.76
C ASP A 157 -15.76 14.23 -4.47
N ARG A 158 -15.76 14.21 -5.81
CA ARG A 158 -14.60 14.51 -6.64
C ARG A 158 -14.03 15.91 -6.37
N ALA A 159 -14.89 16.94 -6.24
CA ALA A 159 -14.44 18.29 -5.94
C ALA A 159 -13.83 18.43 -4.53
N GLU A 160 -14.37 17.71 -3.54
CA GLU A 160 -13.79 17.63 -2.20
C GLU A 160 -12.43 16.89 -2.23
N LEU A 161 -12.33 15.79 -2.98
CA LEU A 161 -11.09 15.04 -3.15
C LEU A 161 -10.02 15.88 -3.87
N SER A 162 -10.38 16.63 -4.93
CA SER A 162 -9.47 17.56 -5.60
C SER A 162 -8.88 18.61 -4.65
N GLN A 163 -9.60 19.01 -3.61
CA GLN A 163 -9.07 19.96 -2.62
C GLN A 163 -8.04 19.30 -1.68
N VAL A 164 -8.20 18.02 -1.36
CA VAL A 164 -7.20 17.24 -0.61
C VAL A 164 -5.89 17.15 -1.41
N PHE A 165 -5.99 17.06 -2.75
CA PHE A 165 -4.84 16.95 -3.64
C PHE A 165 -3.86 18.14 -3.57
N SER A 166 -4.30 19.33 -3.16
CA SER A 166 -3.39 20.45 -2.92
C SER A 166 -2.39 20.16 -1.81
N THR A 167 -2.85 19.52 -0.72
CA THR A 167 -1.99 19.08 0.38
C THR A 167 -1.09 17.92 -0.06
N VAL A 168 -1.65 16.97 -0.82
CA VAL A 168 -0.90 15.84 -1.39
C VAL A 168 0.23 16.34 -2.28
N ALA A 169 -0.04 17.29 -3.18
CA ALA A 169 0.96 17.83 -4.09
C ALA A 169 2.13 18.49 -3.33
N ALA A 170 1.85 19.21 -2.24
CA ALA A 170 2.90 19.78 -1.39
C ALA A 170 3.79 18.71 -0.75
N LEU A 171 3.19 17.63 -0.23
CA LEU A 171 3.94 16.51 0.35
C LEU A 171 4.76 15.76 -0.70
N ARG A 172 4.21 15.53 -1.91
CA ARG A 172 4.93 14.89 -3.01
C ARG A 172 6.21 15.65 -3.38
N VAL A 173 6.17 16.97 -3.39
CA VAL A 173 7.37 17.81 -3.63
C VAL A 173 8.42 17.56 -2.56
N GLN A 174 8.05 17.59 -1.28
CA GLN A 174 8.99 17.37 -0.17
C GLN A 174 9.60 15.95 -0.20
N ILE A 175 8.81 14.94 -0.55
CA ILE A 175 9.28 13.56 -0.70
C ILE A 175 10.29 13.45 -1.86
N VAL A 176 10.00 14.07 -3.01
CA VAL A 176 10.93 14.08 -4.15
C VAL A 176 12.21 14.85 -3.82
N GLU A 177 12.12 15.96 -3.08
CA GLU A 177 13.29 16.70 -2.60
C GLU A 177 14.15 15.85 -1.66
N TYR A 178 13.52 15.14 -0.71
CA TYR A 178 14.22 14.20 0.18
C TYR A 178 14.92 13.09 -0.62
N TYR A 179 14.22 12.50 -1.59
CA TYR A 179 14.80 11.47 -2.47
C TYR A 179 15.99 11.99 -3.26
N ALA A 180 15.88 13.19 -3.83
CA ALA A 180 16.96 13.82 -4.59
C ALA A 180 18.20 14.12 -3.71
N MET A 181 18.01 14.42 -2.43
CA MET A 181 19.10 14.70 -1.49
C MET A 181 19.76 13.45 -0.92
N THR A 182 18.98 12.41 -0.63
CA THR A 182 19.45 11.23 0.14
C THR A 182 19.65 9.98 -0.71
N GLY A 183 19.02 9.92 -1.89
CA GLY A 183 18.97 8.72 -2.73
C GLY A 183 18.00 7.64 -2.23
N GLY A 184 17.21 7.91 -1.18
CA GLY A 184 16.22 6.99 -0.62
C GLY A 184 14.88 7.67 -0.34
N TRP A 185 13.80 6.90 -0.29
CA TRP A 185 12.49 7.43 0.10
C TRP A 185 12.44 7.69 1.61
N PRO A 186 11.74 8.74 2.07
CA PRO A 186 11.58 8.97 3.49
C PRO A 186 10.74 7.86 4.13
N GLU A 187 11.14 7.41 5.31
CA GLU A 187 10.47 6.31 6.03
C GLU A 187 9.24 6.80 6.82
N ASP A 188 9.19 8.08 7.17
CA ASP A 188 8.11 8.71 7.92
C ASP A 188 7.98 10.22 7.61
N LEU A 189 6.89 10.84 8.09
CA LEU A 189 6.64 12.28 7.90
C LEU A 189 7.66 13.16 8.63
N ALA A 190 8.22 12.68 9.75
CA ALA A 190 9.19 13.42 10.53
C ALA A 190 10.53 13.59 9.78
N SER A 191 10.89 12.62 8.94
CA SER A 191 12.08 12.64 8.08
C SER A 191 12.06 13.78 7.06
N ILE A 192 10.87 14.23 6.67
CA ILE A 192 10.65 15.41 5.81
C ILE A 192 10.23 16.65 6.60
N GLY A 193 10.33 16.62 7.93
CA GLY A 193 10.02 17.76 8.80
C GLY A 193 8.53 18.07 8.95
N VAL A 194 7.65 17.12 8.64
CA VAL A 194 6.19 17.28 8.73
C VAL A 194 5.67 16.54 9.96
N ALA A 195 4.96 17.26 10.82
CA ALA A 195 4.25 16.63 11.93
C ALA A 195 2.86 16.16 11.45
N PRO A 196 2.40 14.94 11.79
CA PRO A 196 1.09 14.44 11.37
C PRO A 196 -0.07 15.40 11.68
N GLU A 197 0.00 16.11 12.81
CA GLU A 197 -1.01 17.06 13.27
C GLU A 197 -1.17 18.26 12.34
N GLN A 198 -0.12 18.62 11.59
CA GLN A 198 -0.16 19.71 10.61
C GLN A 198 -1.00 19.34 9.38
N LEU A 199 -1.18 18.04 9.12
CA LEU A 199 -1.95 17.54 7.99
C LEU A 199 -3.42 17.33 8.33
N VAL A 200 -3.77 17.25 9.61
CA VAL A 200 -5.15 17.13 10.07
C VAL A 200 -5.90 18.43 9.75
N SER A 201 -7.03 18.29 9.06
CA SER A 201 -7.83 19.43 8.61
C SER A 201 -9.31 19.07 8.54
N LYS A 202 -10.16 19.97 8.02
CA LYS A 202 -11.58 19.69 7.76
C LYS A 202 -11.81 18.55 6.76
N ARG A 203 -10.80 18.17 5.98
CA ARG A 203 -10.89 17.18 4.89
C ARG A 203 -9.95 15.98 5.04
N ILE A 204 -8.94 16.10 5.90
CA ILE A 204 -7.97 15.05 6.18
C ILE A 204 -8.09 14.74 7.65
N LYS A 205 -8.50 13.51 7.95
CA LYS A 205 -8.61 13.01 9.32
C LYS A 205 -7.23 12.65 9.84
N ARG A 206 -6.50 11.85 9.07
CA ARG A 206 -5.15 11.36 9.39
C ARG A 206 -4.34 11.21 8.10
N ALA A 207 -3.03 11.34 8.22
CA ALA A 207 -2.09 11.16 7.13
C ALA A 207 -0.91 10.33 7.61
N TYR A 208 -0.47 9.42 6.76
CA TYR A 208 0.60 8.48 7.04
C TYR A 208 1.58 8.53 5.88
N LEU A 209 2.87 8.55 6.19
CA LEU A 209 3.93 8.20 5.25
C LEU A 209 4.42 6.82 5.65
N LEU A 210 4.23 5.89 4.73
CA LEU A 210 4.65 4.51 4.82
C LEU A 210 5.90 4.31 3.96
N LYS A 211 6.44 3.09 3.98
CA LYS A 211 7.67 2.76 3.27
C LYS A 211 7.55 3.03 1.77
N ASP A 212 8.70 3.25 1.13
CA ASP A 212 8.82 3.53 -0.30
C ASP A 212 8.06 4.79 -0.76
N GLY A 213 7.87 5.74 0.16
CA GLY A 213 7.25 7.04 -0.14
C GLY A 213 5.72 6.98 -0.27
N LEU A 214 5.08 5.88 0.16
CA LEU A 214 3.63 5.71 0.08
C LEU A 214 2.94 6.62 1.09
N LEU A 215 2.19 7.60 0.59
CA LEU A 215 1.33 8.46 1.37
C LEU A 215 -0.08 7.87 1.41
N LYS A 216 -0.62 7.68 2.61
CA LYS A 216 -2.02 7.30 2.83
C LYS A 216 -2.74 8.35 3.66
N PHE A 217 -3.93 8.74 3.21
CA PHE A 217 -4.79 9.70 3.88
C PHE A 217 -6.12 9.05 4.23
N GLU A 218 -6.50 9.13 5.51
CA GLU A 218 -7.90 8.95 5.92
C GLU A 218 -8.62 10.28 5.73
N LEU A 219 -9.72 10.29 4.98
CA LEU A 219 -10.44 11.51 4.66
C LEU A 219 -11.43 11.87 5.78
N ALA A 220 -11.74 13.16 5.88
CA ALA A 220 -12.66 13.72 6.87
C ALA A 220 -13.83 14.46 6.22
N GLY A 221 -14.75 14.92 7.07
CA GLY A 221 -15.91 15.68 6.64
C GLY A 221 -16.83 14.81 5.78
N ARG A 222 -17.14 15.29 4.57
CA ARG A 222 -18.04 14.60 3.64
C ARG A 222 -17.46 13.28 3.11
N LEU A 223 -16.14 13.17 3.05
CA LEU A 223 -15.45 11.97 2.58
C LEU A 223 -15.04 11.07 3.75
N ALA A 224 -15.61 11.27 4.94
CA ALA A 224 -15.33 10.41 6.08
C ALA A 224 -15.61 8.94 5.75
N GLY A 225 -14.69 8.06 6.13
CA GLY A 225 -14.73 6.64 5.77
C GLY A 225 -14.04 6.30 4.44
N HIS A 226 -13.70 7.31 3.62
CA HIS A 226 -12.90 7.10 2.41
C HIS A 226 -11.40 7.31 2.67
N SER A 227 -10.59 6.75 1.77
CA SER A 227 -9.14 6.89 1.80
C SER A 227 -8.58 7.30 0.44
N LEU A 228 -7.38 7.87 0.48
CA LEU A 228 -6.58 8.24 -0.67
C LEU A 228 -5.15 7.76 -0.42
N SER A 229 -4.62 6.95 -1.32
CA SER A 229 -3.23 6.46 -1.29
C SER A 229 -2.49 6.94 -2.53
N THR A 230 -1.23 7.33 -2.37
CA THR A 230 -0.38 7.73 -3.49
C THR A 230 1.08 7.43 -3.20
N TRP A 231 1.80 6.93 -4.20
CA TRP A 231 3.19 6.54 -4.05
C TRP A 231 3.99 6.91 -5.31
N PRO A 232 5.30 7.15 -5.15
CA PRO A 232 6.18 7.38 -6.27
C PRO A 232 6.57 6.07 -6.96
N THR A 233 6.74 6.13 -8.27
CA THR A 233 7.33 5.07 -9.09
C THR A 233 8.52 5.67 -9.81
N ASP A 234 9.72 5.11 -9.59
CA ASP A 234 10.93 5.52 -10.30
C ASP A 234 10.88 5.01 -11.74
N VAL A 235 10.83 5.92 -12.70
CA VAL A 235 10.83 5.62 -14.15
C VAL A 235 12.19 5.90 -14.80
N GLY A 236 13.26 5.88 -13.99
CA GLY A 236 14.64 6.03 -14.41
C GLY A 236 14.96 7.46 -14.88
N VAL A 237 15.48 7.59 -16.10
CA VAL A 237 15.93 8.89 -16.67
C VAL A 237 14.79 9.91 -16.80
N ARG A 238 13.53 9.45 -16.77
CA ARG A 238 12.33 10.30 -16.88
C ARG A 238 11.90 10.92 -15.54
N GLY A 239 12.53 10.55 -14.43
CA GLY A 239 12.24 11.08 -13.11
C GLY A 239 11.27 10.21 -12.30
N VAL A 240 10.48 10.86 -11.44
CA VAL A 240 9.52 10.21 -10.55
C VAL A 240 8.10 10.40 -11.09
N GLU A 241 7.41 9.31 -11.38
CA GLU A 241 5.97 9.32 -11.65
C GLU A 241 5.21 9.03 -10.35
N TRP A 242 3.95 9.47 -10.26
CA TRP A 242 3.13 9.25 -9.07
C TRP A 242 1.88 8.45 -9.44
N GLN A 243 1.69 7.34 -8.75
CA GLN A 243 0.48 6.55 -8.81
C GLN A 243 -0.46 6.94 -7.67
N CYS A 244 -1.74 6.64 -7.82
CA CYS A 244 -2.76 7.00 -6.86
C CYS A 244 -3.93 6.03 -6.91
N THR A 245 -4.43 5.63 -5.74
CA THR A 245 -5.70 4.94 -5.55
C THR A 245 -6.60 5.65 -4.53
N THR A 246 -7.91 5.51 -4.66
CA THR A 246 -8.89 6.05 -3.70
C THR A 246 -10.15 5.21 -3.65
N THR A 247 -10.81 5.18 -2.50
CA THR A 247 -12.14 4.54 -2.35
C THR A 247 -13.29 5.51 -2.63
N VAL A 248 -13.01 6.77 -2.99
CA VAL A 248 -14.04 7.76 -3.34
C VAL A 248 -14.57 7.47 -4.75
N ASN A 249 -15.90 7.43 -4.91
CA ASN A 249 -16.51 7.33 -6.23
C ASN A 249 -16.34 8.65 -7.00
N MET A 250 -15.45 8.64 -8.00
CA MET A 250 -15.13 9.82 -8.83
C MET A 250 -16.00 9.93 -10.08
N GLY A 251 -16.91 8.98 -10.31
CA GLY A 251 -17.69 8.88 -11.53
C GLY A 251 -16.83 8.40 -12.73
N PRO A 252 -17.12 8.85 -13.96
CA PRO A 252 -16.47 8.34 -15.18
C PRO A 252 -15.13 9.01 -15.56
N ASN A 253 -14.79 10.13 -14.91
CA ASN A 253 -13.57 10.90 -15.21
C ASN A 253 -12.70 10.99 -13.96
N ASN A 254 -11.74 10.07 -13.87
CA ASN A 254 -10.99 9.77 -12.66
C ASN A 254 -9.57 10.29 -12.83
N PHE A 255 -9.04 11.01 -11.83
CA PHE A 255 -7.64 11.44 -11.80
C PHE A 255 -6.76 10.58 -10.89
N CYS A 256 -7.39 9.59 -10.24
CA CYS A 256 -6.80 8.61 -9.34
C CYS A 256 -7.53 7.29 -9.65
N GLU A 257 -6.89 6.15 -9.45
CA GLU A 257 -7.55 4.86 -9.66
C GLU A 257 -8.57 4.63 -8.54
N GLN A 258 -9.79 4.21 -8.89
CA GLN A 258 -10.80 3.91 -7.89
C GLN A 258 -10.70 2.43 -7.52
N VAL A 259 -10.60 2.15 -6.22
CA VAL A 259 -10.59 0.79 -5.67
C VAL A 259 -11.81 0.59 -4.78
N GLU A 260 -12.39 -0.61 -4.82
CA GLU A 260 -13.58 -1.00 -4.03
C GLU A 260 -13.25 -1.27 -2.56
#